data_AF-A0A5C3NLZ5-F1
#
_entry.id   AF-A0A5C3NLZ5-F1
#
_cell.length_a   1.000
_cell.length_b   1.000
_cell.length_c   1.000
_cell.angle_alpha   90.00
_cell.angle_beta   90.00
_cell.angle_gamma   90.00
#
_symmetry.space_group_name_H-M   'P 1'
#
loop_
_entity.id
_entity.type
_entity.pdbx_description
1 polymer ?
#
loop_
_entity_poly.entity_id
_entity_poly.type
_entity_poly.pdbx_seq_one_letter_code
_entity_poly.pdbx_strand_id
1 'polypeptide(L)'
;MIVVPTCLKEQWEGEIHRFLRWGAFDLIPYQLNFREGPRKIVWDTIMTPRGDLKLSDKIILATITAVTSDGLHFYSSGFGTSFDLPPVDTGVTEASRAVTAYTHDYGLLVIDEIGQYRNVTKWSAALKGLRLRAFGAVGMTATPIVNSPLDVWHLGQILDIKGTDDPTWEAEMRTEILAANRKATKEFQKLRETDNFVQSVSESKVDLPEKKAQLQSFTGLVSGLRAVFSPHVIRRTIHSVDWQGNAISGLDKYNEVVLTLEPFPREATVLEEHAQATVDEYGSTLPTVAKNFGHVSFLFHH
;
A
#
# COMPACT_ATOMS: atom_id res chain seq x y z
N MET A 1 12.13 -4.53 -14.51
CA MET A 1 12.13 -5.05 -13.14
C MET A 1 10.71 -5.05 -12.63
N ILE A 2 10.27 -6.15 -12.03
CA ILE A 2 8.95 -6.31 -11.41
C ILE A 2 9.20 -6.50 -9.91
N VAL A 3 8.63 -5.65 -9.06
CA VAL A 3 8.72 -5.74 -7.60
C VAL A 3 7.37 -6.21 -7.07
N VAL A 4 7.39 -7.28 -6.29
CA VAL A 4 6.18 -7.93 -5.77
C VAL A 4 6.27 -8.16 -4.26
N PRO A 5 5.12 -8.25 -3.56
CA PRO A 5 5.07 -8.84 -2.23
C PRO A 5 5.64 -10.27 -2.27
N THR A 6 6.37 -10.65 -1.22
CA THR A 6 7.05 -11.96 -1.16
C THR A 6 6.09 -13.13 -1.40
N CYS A 7 4.84 -13.04 -0.92
CA CYS A 7 3.83 -14.07 -1.09
C CYS A 7 3.31 -14.23 -2.53
N LEU A 8 3.46 -13.22 -3.40
CA LEU A 8 2.97 -13.25 -4.78
C LEU A 8 4.05 -13.67 -5.79
N LYS A 9 5.30 -13.88 -5.34
CA LYS A 9 6.43 -14.19 -6.23
C LYS A 9 6.18 -15.44 -7.07
N GLU A 10 5.73 -16.53 -6.44
CA GLU A 10 5.50 -17.81 -7.14
C GLU A 10 4.36 -17.70 -8.15
N GLN A 11 3.30 -16.95 -7.80
CA GLN A 11 2.21 -16.66 -8.72
C GLN A 11 2.71 -15.89 -9.95
N TRP A 12 3.50 -14.84 -9.76
CA TRP A 12 4.09 -14.07 -10.85
C TRP A 12 4.99 -14.92 -11.76
N GLU A 13 5.83 -15.76 -11.18
CA GLU A 13 6.68 -16.69 -11.93
C GLU A 13 5.84 -17.65 -12.78
N GLY A 14 4.82 -18.26 -12.18
CA GLY A 14 3.88 -19.14 -12.89
C GLY A 14 3.16 -18.45 -14.05
N GLU A 15 2.62 -17.26 -13.84
CA GLU A 15 1.89 -16.51 -14.87
C GLU A 15 2.82 -16.01 -15.99
N ILE A 16 4.05 -15.58 -15.67
CA ILE A 16 5.05 -15.21 -16.68
C ILE A 16 5.38 -16.42 -17.55
N HIS A 17 5.62 -17.60 -16.96
CA HIS A 17 5.87 -18.82 -17.72
C HIS A 17 4.66 -19.27 -18.55
N ARG A 18 3.45 -19.00 -18.08
CA ARG A 18 2.21 -19.34 -18.79
C ARG A 18 1.97 -18.48 -20.02
N PHE A 19 2.22 -17.17 -19.91
CA PHE A 19 1.84 -16.20 -20.95
C PHE A 19 2.98 -15.83 -21.90
N LEU A 20 4.24 -15.91 -21.46
CA LEU A 20 5.38 -15.60 -22.31
C LEU A 20 5.85 -16.83 -23.08
N ARG A 21 6.24 -16.61 -24.35
CA ARG A 21 6.80 -17.66 -25.18
C ARG A 21 8.11 -18.17 -24.58
N TRP A 22 8.25 -19.49 -24.49
CA TRP A 22 9.48 -20.13 -24.03
C TRP A 22 10.70 -19.66 -24.84
N GLY A 23 11.78 -19.30 -24.11
CA GLY A 23 13.04 -18.84 -24.69
C GLY A 23 13.02 -17.43 -25.27
N ALA A 24 11.90 -16.71 -25.21
CA ALA A 24 11.84 -15.31 -25.67
C ALA A 24 12.31 -14.31 -24.61
N PHE A 25 12.29 -14.70 -23.33
CA PHE A 25 12.69 -13.86 -22.20
C PHE A 25 13.47 -14.67 -21.17
N ASP A 26 14.43 -14.04 -20.49
CA ASP A 26 15.04 -14.59 -19.28
C ASP A 26 14.31 -14.04 -18.04
N LEU A 27 13.77 -14.92 -17.20
CA LEU A 27 13.23 -14.56 -15.89
C LEU A 27 14.29 -14.80 -14.82
N ILE A 28 14.68 -13.74 -14.10
CA ILE A 28 15.78 -13.77 -13.14
C ILE A 28 15.23 -13.43 -11.74
N PRO A 29 15.24 -14.38 -10.80
CA PRO A 29 14.73 -14.14 -9.45
C PRO A 29 15.69 -13.26 -8.65
N TYR A 30 15.15 -12.21 -8.04
CA TYR A 30 15.88 -11.26 -7.20
C TYR A 30 15.31 -11.25 -5.79
N GLN A 31 15.81 -12.15 -4.95
CA GLN A 31 15.19 -12.47 -3.67
C GLN A 31 16.20 -12.45 -2.53
N LEU A 32 15.68 -12.61 -1.30
CA LEU A 32 16.44 -12.64 -0.04
C LEU A 32 17.11 -11.30 0.31
N ASN A 33 17.58 -11.20 1.56
CA ASN A 33 18.35 -10.06 2.02
C ASN A 33 19.72 -10.00 1.33
N PHE A 34 20.29 -8.80 1.30
CA PHE A 34 21.56 -8.53 0.65
C PHE A 34 22.68 -9.43 1.18
N ARG A 35 23.40 -10.04 0.23
CA ARG A 35 24.68 -10.71 0.42
C ARG A 35 25.49 -10.50 -0.85
N GLU A 36 26.70 -9.97 -0.72
CA GLU A 36 27.53 -9.54 -1.86
C GLU A 36 27.73 -10.67 -2.89
N GLY A 37 28.16 -11.87 -2.46
CA GLY A 37 28.42 -12.99 -3.37
C GLY A 37 27.19 -13.41 -4.18
N PRO A 38 26.05 -13.77 -3.56
CA PRO A 38 24.81 -14.09 -4.28
C PRO A 38 24.32 -12.97 -5.19
N ARG A 39 24.41 -11.70 -4.76
CA ARG A 39 24.02 -10.54 -5.59
C ARG A 39 24.91 -10.41 -6.82
N LYS A 40 26.22 -10.56 -6.66
CA LYS A 40 27.17 -10.56 -7.77
C LYS A 40 26.79 -11.62 -8.81
N ILE A 41 26.48 -12.86 -8.38
CA ILE A 41 26.06 -13.92 -9.30
C ILE A 41 24.81 -13.53 -10.09
N VAL A 42 23.82 -12.90 -9.44
CA VAL A 42 22.60 -12.44 -10.11
C VAL A 42 22.92 -11.38 -11.17
N TRP A 43 23.73 -10.36 -10.83
CA TRP A 43 24.11 -9.32 -11.77
C TRP A 43 25.00 -9.83 -12.91
N ASP A 44 25.94 -10.72 -12.61
CA ASP A 44 26.75 -11.42 -13.62
C ASP A 44 25.83 -12.19 -14.58
N THR A 45 24.79 -12.86 -14.08
CA THR A 45 23.79 -13.57 -14.89
C THR A 45 22.96 -12.62 -15.76
N ILE A 46 22.59 -11.46 -15.24
CA ILE A 46 21.84 -10.43 -15.98
C ILE A 46 22.71 -9.86 -17.11
N MET A 47 23.98 -9.57 -16.83
CA MET A 47 24.89 -8.94 -17.80
C MET A 47 25.48 -9.93 -18.81
N THR A 48 25.50 -11.22 -18.49
CA THR A 48 25.98 -12.25 -19.40
C THR A 48 24.98 -12.46 -20.55
N PRO A 49 25.40 -12.29 -21.82
CA PRO A 49 24.56 -12.62 -22.97
C PRO A 49 24.17 -14.10 -22.96
N ARG A 50 22.91 -14.39 -23.26
CA ARG A 50 22.41 -15.76 -23.35
C ARG A 50 21.75 -15.97 -24.71
N GLY A 51 22.48 -16.60 -25.62
CA GLY A 51 22.05 -16.72 -27.02
C GLY A 51 21.85 -15.33 -27.64
N ASP A 52 20.71 -15.15 -28.32
CA ASP A 52 20.36 -13.89 -28.99
C ASP A 52 19.58 -12.90 -28.10
N LEU A 53 19.36 -13.23 -26.83
CA LEU A 53 18.60 -12.38 -25.91
C LEU A 53 19.37 -11.10 -25.55
N LYS A 54 18.69 -9.97 -25.73
CA LYS A 54 19.18 -8.65 -25.34
C LYS A 54 18.85 -8.38 -23.87
N LEU A 55 19.47 -7.34 -23.31
CA LEU A 55 19.15 -6.88 -21.95
C LEU A 55 17.66 -6.50 -21.80
N SER A 56 17.04 -6.00 -22.87
CA SER A 56 15.60 -5.70 -22.92
C SER A 56 14.69 -6.92 -22.76
N ASP A 57 15.23 -8.12 -23.00
CA ASP A 57 14.50 -9.38 -22.97
C ASP A 57 14.64 -10.06 -21.59
N LYS A 58 15.27 -9.39 -20.62
CA LYS A 58 15.48 -9.89 -19.26
C LYS A 58 14.49 -9.26 -18.29
N ILE A 59 13.77 -10.11 -17.57
CA ILE A 59 12.82 -9.73 -16.53
C ILE A 59 13.43 -10.08 -15.17
N ILE A 60 13.73 -9.05 -14.39
CA ILE A 60 14.14 -9.21 -12.99
C ILE A 60 12.86 -9.24 -12.15
N LEU A 61 12.56 -10.37 -11.51
CA LEU A 61 11.43 -10.53 -10.59
C LEU A 61 11.94 -10.44 -9.15
N ALA A 62 11.69 -9.29 -8.53
CA ALA A 62 12.22 -8.93 -7.23
C ALA A 62 11.16 -8.96 -6.14
N THR A 63 11.56 -9.39 -4.93
CA THR A 63 10.73 -9.19 -3.75
C THR A 63 10.99 -7.81 -3.15
N ILE A 64 9.97 -7.20 -2.57
CA ILE A 64 10.13 -5.92 -1.87
C ILE A 64 11.22 -5.98 -0.76
N THR A 65 11.33 -7.14 -0.08
CA THR A 65 12.36 -7.43 0.94
C THR A 65 13.77 -7.32 0.39
N ALA A 66 14.01 -7.87 -0.80
CA ALA A 66 15.33 -7.86 -1.44
C ALA A 66 15.77 -6.44 -1.79
N VAL A 67 14.90 -5.66 -2.43
CA VAL A 67 15.22 -4.29 -2.86
C VAL A 67 15.40 -3.35 -1.67
N THR A 68 14.64 -3.56 -0.60
CA THR A 68 14.77 -2.75 0.61
C THR A 68 16.07 -3.08 1.34
N SER A 69 16.44 -4.36 1.42
CA SER A 69 17.72 -4.76 1.99
C SER A 69 18.89 -4.16 1.22
N ASP A 70 18.85 -4.19 -0.12
CA ASP A 70 19.87 -3.58 -0.97
C ASP A 70 20.00 -2.08 -0.72
N GLY A 71 18.89 -1.38 -0.49
CA GLY A 71 18.90 0.06 -0.26
C GLY A 71 19.65 0.43 1.02
N LEU A 72 19.56 -0.41 2.06
CA LEU A 72 20.32 -0.24 3.30
C LEU A 72 21.85 -0.41 3.10
N HIS A 73 22.28 -1.06 2.01
CA HIS A 73 23.69 -1.20 1.65
C HIS A 73 24.14 -0.19 0.58
N PHE A 74 23.21 0.56 0.00
CA PHE A 74 23.49 1.57 -1.02
C PHE A 74 23.49 2.99 -0.44
N TYR A 75 22.60 3.28 0.52
CA TYR A 75 22.43 4.61 1.11
C TYR A 75 23.16 4.74 2.46
N SER A 76 23.73 5.92 2.74
CA SER A 76 24.60 6.20 3.90
C SER A 76 23.90 6.13 5.25
N SER A 77 22.58 6.28 5.22
CA SER A 77 21.72 6.05 6.36
C SER A 77 20.55 5.20 5.89
N GLY A 78 20.02 4.38 6.79
CA GLY A 78 18.80 3.64 6.52
C GLY A 78 17.66 4.59 6.12
N PHE A 79 16.70 4.07 5.38
CA PHE A 79 15.54 4.85 4.96
C PHE A 79 14.80 5.48 6.15
N GLY A 80 14.55 6.79 6.06
CA GLY A 80 13.86 7.56 7.09
C GLY A 80 12.33 7.53 6.97
N THR A 81 11.70 8.50 7.62
CA THR A 81 10.25 8.76 7.57
C THR A 81 9.87 9.81 6.51
N SER A 82 10.76 10.08 5.56
CA SER A 82 10.55 10.98 4.41
C SER A 82 10.69 10.20 3.11
N PHE A 83 10.13 10.74 2.04
CA PHE A 83 10.41 10.31 0.67
C PHE A 83 11.72 10.88 0.13
N ASP A 84 12.44 11.69 0.89
CA ASP A 84 13.80 12.06 0.56
C ASP A 84 14.70 10.84 0.67
N LEU A 85 15.40 10.54 -0.42
CA LEU A 85 16.35 9.45 -0.42
C LEU A 85 17.60 9.90 0.36
N PRO A 86 18.15 9.04 1.22
CA PRO A 86 19.39 9.37 1.88
C PRO A 86 20.53 9.51 0.85
N PRO A 87 21.65 10.16 1.22
CA PRO A 87 22.82 10.20 0.36
C PRO A 87 23.33 8.78 0.07
N VAL A 88 24.04 8.61 -1.04
CA VAL A 88 24.72 7.33 -1.34
C VAL A 88 25.82 7.10 -0.31
N ASP A 89 25.92 5.89 0.23
CA ASP A 89 26.98 5.51 1.17
C ASP A 89 28.33 5.46 0.47
N THR A 90 29.24 6.36 0.83
CA THR A 90 30.62 6.35 0.36
C THR A 90 31.57 5.55 1.27
N GLY A 91 31.11 5.09 2.42
CA GLY A 91 31.87 4.32 3.42
C GLY A 91 31.68 2.80 3.35
N VAL A 92 30.58 2.30 2.74
CA VAL A 92 30.46 0.89 2.36
C VAL A 92 31.46 0.55 1.25
N THR A 93 32.01 -0.68 1.26
CA THR A 93 32.95 -1.11 0.23
C THR A 93 32.30 -0.93 -1.15
N GLU A 94 33.03 -0.29 -2.07
CA GLU A 94 32.56 -0.03 -3.43
C GLU A 94 32.06 -1.32 -4.11
N ALA A 95 32.69 -2.45 -3.81
CA ALA A 95 32.29 -3.78 -4.27
C ALA A 95 30.87 -4.20 -3.82
N SER A 96 30.52 -4.00 -2.54
CA SER A 96 29.18 -4.31 -2.02
C SER A 96 28.12 -3.41 -2.65
N ARG A 97 28.42 -2.11 -2.81
CA ARG A 97 27.48 -1.16 -3.41
C ARG A 97 27.24 -1.45 -4.89
N ALA A 98 28.30 -1.80 -5.62
CA ALA A 98 28.27 -2.07 -7.06
C ALA A 98 27.25 -3.14 -7.46
N VAL A 99 26.95 -4.09 -6.56
CA VAL A 99 26.06 -5.23 -6.80
C VAL A 99 24.65 -5.03 -6.22
N THR A 100 24.26 -3.80 -5.88
CA THR A 100 22.90 -3.50 -5.42
C THR A 100 21.97 -3.18 -6.59
N ALA A 101 20.67 -3.32 -6.39
CA ALA A 101 19.69 -2.92 -7.41
C ALA A 101 19.70 -1.41 -7.75
N TYR A 102 20.36 -0.57 -6.97
CA TYR A 102 20.34 0.89 -7.14
C TYR A 102 21.50 1.42 -8.01
N THR A 103 22.48 0.59 -8.36
CA THR A 103 23.56 0.95 -9.29
C THR A 103 23.17 0.75 -10.75
N HIS A 104 22.10 0.01 -11.03
CA HIS A 104 21.66 -0.31 -12.38
C HIS A 104 20.49 0.57 -12.81
N ASP A 105 20.37 0.78 -14.12
CA ASP A 105 19.24 1.49 -14.74
C ASP A 105 18.27 0.48 -15.37
N TYR A 106 16.98 0.77 -15.33
CA TYR A 106 15.91 -0.11 -15.77
C TYR A 106 15.06 0.56 -16.85
N GLY A 107 14.65 -0.20 -17.86
CA GLY A 107 13.68 0.31 -18.85
C GLY A 107 12.28 0.51 -18.25
N LEU A 108 11.82 -0.44 -17.42
CA LEU A 108 10.51 -0.40 -16.80
C LEU A 108 10.56 -0.97 -15.38
N LEU A 109 9.98 -0.24 -14.43
CA LEU A 109 9.70 -0.71 -13.08
C LEU A 109 8.20 -1.01 -12.94
N VAL A 110 7.84 -2.24 -12.62
CA VAL A 110 6.46 -2.62 -12.29
C VAL A 110 6.41 -2.88 -10.79
N ILE A 111 5.44 -2.28 -10.10
CA ILE A 111 5.25 -2.45 -8.66
C ILE A 111 3.86 -3.04 -8.45
N ASP A 112 3.82 -4.30 -8.05
CA ASP A 112 2.56 -4.95 -7.69
C ASP A 112 2.13 -4.59 -6.28
N GLU A 113 0.82 -4.53 -6.07
CA GLU A 113 0.17 -4.11 -4.83
C GLU A 113 0.78 -2.83 -4.21
N ILE A 114 1.03 -1.82 -5.05
CA ILE A 114 1.69 -0.58 -4.64
C ILE A 114 0.98 0.12 -3.48
N GLY A 115 -0.35 -0.08 -3.36
CA GLY A 115 -1.16 0.39 -2.24
C GLY A 115 -0.64 -0.05 -0.87
N GLN A 116 0.09 -1.15 -0.75
CA GLN A 116 0.71 -1.58 0.51
C GLN A 116 1.81 -0.62 1.00
N TYR A 117 2.42 0.13 0.09
CA TYR A 117 3.58 0.99 0.35
C TYR A 117 3.24 2.48 0.38
N ARG A 118 1.95 2.82 0.45
CA ARG A 118 1.45 4.20 0.55
C ARG A 118 1.96 4.97 1.77
N ASN A 119 2.29 4.28 2.86
CA ASN A 119 2.85 4.93 4.04
C ASN A 119 4.36 5.17 3.89
N VAL A 120 4.81 6.36 4.30
CA VAL A 120 6.23 6.74 4.31
C VAL A 120 7.02 5.84 5.24
N THR A 121 7.69 4.86 4.63
CA THR A 121 8.46 3.81 5.29
C THR A 121 9.67 3.47 4.43
N LYS A 122 10.58 2.63 4.98
CA LYS A 122 11.70 2.07 4.22
C LYS A 122 11.30 1.42 2.89
N TRP A 123 10.12 0.81 2.84
CA TRP A 123 9.60 0.15 1.65
C TRP A 123 9.28 1.17 0.55
N SER A 124 8.57 2.23 0.91
CA SER A 124 8.19 3.32 0.01
C SER A 124 9.41 4.08 -0.53
N ALA A 125 10.42 4.32 0.33
CA ALA A 125 11.66 4.97 -0.05
C ALA A 125 12.52 4.09 -0.97
N ALA A 126 12.61 2.78 -0.69
CA ALA A 126 13.27 1.83 -1.58
C ALA A 126 12.64 1.83 -2.99
N LEU A 127 11.31 1.82 -3.07
CA LEU A 127 10.60 1.89 -4.35
C LEU A 127 10.83 3.21 -5.08
N LYS A 128 10.82 4.35 -4.37
CA LYS A 128 11.17 5.65 -4.97
C LYS A 128 12.62 5.67 -5.47
N GLY A 129 13.55 5.09 -4.72
CA GLY A 129 14.95 4.93 -5.16
C GLY A 129 15.08 4.15 -6.46
N LEU A 130 14.36 3.03 -6.58
CA LEU A 130 14.32 2.26 -7.84
C LEU A 130 13.60 3.02 -8.95
N ARG A 131 12.53 3.77 -8.65
CA ARG A 131 11.82 4.60 -9.63
C ARG A 131 12.74 5.58 -10.31
N LEU A 132 13.64 6.23 -9.57
CA LEU A 132 14.63 7.17 -10.11
C LEU A 132 15.70 6.50 -10.99
N ARG A 133 15.86 5.18 -10.87
CA ARG A 133 16.72 4.35 -11.75
C ARG A 133 15.94 3.76 -12.93
N ALA A 134 14.64 4.00 -13.03
CA ALA A 134 13.80 3.44 -14.08
C ALA A 134 13.36 4.51 -15.08
N PHE A 135 13.40 4.19 -16.37
CA PHE A 135 12.90 5.08 -17.42
C PHE A 135 11.38 5.31 -17.31
N GLY A 136 10.63 4.25 -17.02
CA GLY A 136 9.20 4.33 -16.71
C GLY A 136 8.81 3.45 -15.54
N ALA A 137 7.65 3.74 -14.93
CA ALA A 137 7.10 2.90 -13.87
C ALA A 137 5.59 2.70 -13.98
N VAL A 138 5.13 1.54 -13.53
CA VAL A 138 3.72 1.16 -13.43
C VAL A 138 3.46 0.64 -12.03
N GLY A 139 2.61 1.32 -11.28
CA GLY A 139 2.07 0.83 -10.01
C GLY A 139 0.72 0.14 -10.23
N MET A 140 0.55 -1.06 -9.69
CA MET A 140 -0.71 -1.81 -9.78
C MET A 140 -1.30 -1.97 -8.38
N THR A 141 -2.60 -1.69 -8.26
CA THR A 141 -3.36 -1.94 -7.02
C THR A 141 -4.86 -1.85 -7.31
N ALA A 142 -5.66 -2.67 -6.61
CA ALA A 142 -7.11 -2.55 -6.64
C ALA A 142 -7.63 -1.40 -5.76
N THR A 143 -6.91 -1.07 -4.67
CA THR A 143 -7.37 -0.18 -3.60
C THR A 143 -6.32 0.90 -3.30
N PRO A 144 -6.25 1.97 -4.11
CA PRO A 144 -5.24 3.02 -3.93
C PRO A 144 -5.47 3.90 -2.68
N ILE A 145 -6.69 3.95 -2.16
CA ILE A 145 -7.06 4.67 -0.93
C ILE A 145 -7.56 3.66 0.09
N VAL A 146 -7.01 3.70 1.30
CA VAL A 146 -7.50 2.86 2.41
C VAL A 146 -7.89 3.71 3.61
N ASN A 147 -7.07 4.70 3.97
CA ASN A 147 -7.23 5.43 5.23
C ASN A 147 -7.39 6.94 5.03
N SER A 148 -6.74 7.51 4.01
CA SER A 148 -6.63 8.97 3.87
C SER A 148 -6.33 9.40 2.44
N PRO A 149 -6.75 10.62 2.01
CA PRO A 149 -6.31 11.19 0.73
C PRO A 149 -4.77 11.23 0.55
N LEU A 150 -4.00 11.33 1.66
CA LEU A 150 -2.54 11.27 1.62
C LEU A 150 -1.99 9.97 1.05
N ASP A 151 -2.75 8.88 1.13
CA ASP A 151 -2.37 7.60 0.54
C ASP A 151 -2.08 7.78 -0.97
N VAL A 152 -2.95 8.51 -1.70
CA VAL A 152 -2.80 8.76 -3.13
C VAL A 152 -1.62 9.68 -3.41
N TRP A 153 -1.46 10.72 -2.59
CA TRP A 153 -0.32 11.64 -2.70
C TRP A 153 1.01 10.89 -2.63
N HIS A 154 1.17 10.02 -1.63
CA HIS A 154 2.37 9.21 -1.43
C HIS A 154 2.59 8.21 -2.56
N LEU A 155 1.54 7.60 -3.11
CA LEU A 155 1.66 6.77 -4.32
C LEU A 155 2.19 7.57 -5.50
N GLY A 156 1.78 8.83 -5.64
CA GLY A 156 2.29 9.74 -6.66
C GLY A 156 3.77 10.03 -6.49
N GLN A 157 4.22 10.25 -5.25
CA GLN A 157 5.63 10.45 -4.92
C GLN A 157 6.50 9.21 -5.22
N ILE A 158 5.97 8.00 -4.99
CA ILE A 158 6.67 6.75 -5.34
C ILE A 158 6.80 6.61 -6.85
N LEU A 159 5.75 6.97 -7.60
CA LEU A 159 5.71 6.87 -9.07
C LEU A 159 6.33 8.06 -9.79
N ASP A 160 6.77 9.08 -9.04
CA ASP A 160 7.32 10.33 -9.57
C ASP A 160 6.32 11.05 -10.51
N ILE A 161 5.07 11.19 -10.05
CA ILE A 161 4.01 11.90 -10.77
C ILE A 161 4.15 13.40 -10.49
N LYS A 162 4.30 14.19 -11.56
CA LYS A 162 4.41 15.65 -11.47
C LYS A 162 3.22 16.26 -10.73
N GLY A 163 3.49 17.15 -9.78
CA GLY A 163 2.46 17.76 -8.93
C GLY A 163 2.18 16.98 -7.64
N THR A 164 3.00 15.96 -7.34
CA THR A 164 3.00 15.28 -6.03
C THR A 164 4.28 15.55 -5.23
N ASP A 165 5.09 16.49 -5.69
CA ASP A 165 6.39 16.87 -5.16
C ASP A 165 6.36 18.20 -4.37
N ASP A 166 5.19 18.85 -4.26
CA ASP A 166 5.05 20.12 -3.55
C ASP A 166 4.93 19.92 -2.01
N PRO A 167 5.97 20.27 -1.23
CA PRO A 167 5.93 20.08 0.22
C PRO A 167 4.91 21.01 0.91
N THR A 168 4.55 22.14 0.29
CA THR A 168 3.58 23.07 0.86
C THR A 168 2.18 22.47 0.79
N TRP A 169 1.80 21.92 -0.36
CA TRP A 169 0.51 21.25 -0.53
C TRP A 169 0.39 20.00 0.35
N GLU A 170 1.48 19.22 0.50
CA GLU A 170 1.49 18.11 1.46
C GLU A 170 1.25 18.56 2.91
N ALA A 171 1.91 19.64 3.34
CA ALA A 171 1.76 20.18 4.69
C ALA A 171 0.34 20.72 4.94
N GLU A 172 -0.26 21.38 3.96
CA GLU A 172 -1.64 21.86 4.00
C GLU A 172 -2.63 20.69 4.12
N MET A 173 -2.51 19.67 3.24
CA MET A 173 -3.34 18.46 3.31
C MET A 173 -3.21 17.78 4.67
N ARG A 174 -1.98 17.60 5.19
CA ARG A 174 -1.74 17.01 6.52
C ARG A 174 -2.44 17.81 7.62
N THR A 175 -2.35 19.13 7.57
CA THR A 175 -2.97 20.02 8.56
C THR A 175 -4.48 19.91 8.53
N GLU A 176 -5.08 19.94 7.34
CA GLU A 176 -6.53 19.80 7.15
C GLU A 176 -7.03 18.43 7.63
N ILE A 177 -6.35 17.34 7.24
CA ILE A 177 -6.68 15.98 7.66
C ILE A 177 -6.59 15.83 9.18
N LEU A 178 -5.53 16.35 9.81
CA LEU A 178 -5.37 16.30 11.25
C LEU A 178 -6.46 17.11 11.98
N ALA A 179 -6.82 18.29 11.47
CA ALA A 179 -7.88 19.10 12.03
C ALA A 179 -9.24 18.39 11.95
N ALA A 180 -9.58 17.83 10.78
CA ALA A 180 -10.82 17.09 10.56
C ALA A 180 -10.90 15.82 11.42
N ASN A 181 -9.81 15.04 11.49
CA ASN A 181 -9.70 13.86 12.35
C ASN A 181 -9.89 14.21 13.82
N ARG A 182 -9.30 15.31 14.31
CA ARG A 182 -9.43 15.73 15.72
C ARG A 182 -10.87 16.08 16.08
N LYS A 183 -11.61 16.77 15.19
CA LYS A 183 -13.02 17.11 15.44
C LYS A 183 -13.90 15.86 15.44
N ALA A 184 -13.77 15.01 14.43
CA ALA A 184 -14.51 13.76 14.32
C ALA A 184 -14.23 12.82 15.51
N THR A 185 -12.98 12.71 15.95
CA THR A 185 -12.62 11.89 17.12
C THR A 185 -13.22 12.46 18.41
N LYS A 186 -13.22 13.78 18.60
CA LYS A 186 -13.85 14.41 19.78
C LYS A 186 -15.36 14.22 19.81
N GLU A 187 -16.02 14.34 18.66
CA GLU A 187 -17.46 14.04 18.51
C GLU A 187 -17.73 12.58 18.89
N PHE A 188 -16.94 11.65 18.36
CA PHE A 188 -17.08 10.23 18.65
C PHE A 188 -16.80 9.89 20.13
N GLN A 189 -15.84 10.57 20.77
CA GLN A 189 -15.55 10.41 22.19
C GLN A 189 -16.73 10.87 23.06
N LYS A 190 -17.32 12.03 22.76
CA LYS A 190 -18.52 12.51 23.49
C LYS A 190 -19.71 11.57 23.33
N LEU A 191 -19.91 11.02 22.14
CA LEU A 191 -20.99 10.06 21.90
C LEU A 191 -20.75 8.72 22.59
N ARG A 192 -19.48 8.32 22.77
CA ARG A 192 -19.14 7.13 23.56
C ARG A 192 -19.46 7.29 25.06
N GLU A 193 -19.60 8.53 25.55
CA GLU A 193 -19.97 8.82 26.94
C GLU A 193 -21.50 8.81 27.15
N THR A 194 -22.31 8.74 26.09
CA THR A 194 -23.78 8.61 26.22
C THR A 194 -24.24 7.18 26.41
N ASP A 195 -25.21 6.98 27.32
CA ASP A 195 -25.90 5.71 27.51
C ASP A 195 -26.54 5.26 26.18
N ASN A 196 -26.35 3.99 25.80
CA ASN A 196 -26.80 3.37 24.55
C ASN A 196 -26.04 3.76 23.26
N PHE A 197 -24.77 4.17 23.36
CA PHE A 197 -23.90 4.42 22.20
C PHE A 197 -23.90 3.28 21.16
N VAL A 198 -23.69 2.03 21.60
CA VAL A 198 -23.58 0.87 20.67
C VAL A 198 -24.89 0.63 19.92
N GLN A 199 -26.03 0.74 20.61
CA GLN A 199 -27.35 0.54 20.02
C GLN A 199 -27.74 1.69 19.08
N SER A 200 -27.41 2.93 19.44
CA SER A 200 -27.71 4.09 18.58
C SER A 200 -26.85 4.11 17.31
N VAL A 201 -25.59 3.66 17.37
CA VAL A 201 -24.72 3.48 16.20
C VAL A 201 -25.21 2.33 15.32
N SER A 202 -25.59 1.17 15.89
CA SER A 202 -26.09 0.03 15.10
C SER A 202 -27.41 0.33 14.39
N GLU A 203 -28.29 1.11 15.02
CA GLU A 203 -29.56 1.55 14.44
C GLU A 203 -29.41 2.73 13.45
N SER A 204 -28.17 3.22 13.20
CA SER A 204 -27.89 4.39 12.35
C SER A 204 -28.66 5.66 12.74
N LYS A 205 -29.02 5.79 14.03
CA LYS A 205 -29.79 6.94 14.57
C LYS A 205 -28.91 8.10 15.05
N VAL A 206 -27.59 7.92 15.04
CA VAL A 206 -26.63 8.94 15.48
C VAL A 206 -26.26 9.82 14.29
N ASP A 207 -26.61 11.10 14.36
CA ASP A 207 -26.09 12.10 13.44
C ASP A 207 -24.66 12.48 13.85
N LEU A 208 -23.72 12.32 12.93
CA LEU A 208 -22.30 12.63 13.11
C LEU A 208 -21.89 13.79 12.19
N PRO A 209 -22.27 15.04 12.50
CA PRO A 209 -21.98 16.19 11.66
C PRO A 209 -20.47 16.42 11.44
N GLU A 210 -19.61 16.23 12.46
CA GLU A 210 -18.17 16.39 12.28
C GLU A 210 -17.56 15.25 11.42
N LYS A 211 -18.08 14.02 11.55
CA LYS A 211 -17.71 12.92 10.65
C LYS A 211 -18.11 13.21 9.20
N LYS A 212 -19.32 13.74 8.97
CA LYS A 212 -19.78 14.15 7.63
C LYS A 212 -18.92 15.28 7.06
N ALA A 213 -18.60 16.29 7.87
CA ALA A 213 -17.71 17.39 7.48
C ALA A 213 -16.29 16.89 7.14
N GLN A 214 -15.77 15.92 7.90
CA GLN A 214 -14.50 15.25 7.58
C GLN A 214 -14.54 14.59 6.20
N LEU A 215 -15.60 13.83 5.89
CA LEU A 215 -15.74 13.16 4.59
C LEU A 215 -15.85 14.16 3.42
N GLN A 216 -16.55 15.29 3.64
CA GLN A 216 -16.64 16.37 2.65
C GLN A 216 -15.28 17.03 2.40
N SER A 217 -14.52 17.34 3.45
CA SER A 217 -13.14 17.84 3.35
C SER A 217 -12.26 16.86 2.57
N PHE A 218 -12.33 15.57 2.89
CA PHE A 218 -11.55 14.55 2.17
C PHE A 218 -11.95 14.46 0.70
N THR A 219 -13.24 14.61 0.37
CA THR A 219 -13.72 14.63 -1.01
C THR A 219 -13.17 15.82 -1.79
N GLY A 220 -13.05 16.99 -1.15
CA GLY A 220 -12.40 18.17 -1.73
C GLY A 220 -10.93 17.91 -2.07
N LEU A 221 -10.17 17.37 -1.12
CA LEU A 221 -8.77 16.99 -1.32
C LEU A 221 -8.59 15.96 -2.44
N VAL A 222 -9.42 14.91 -2.45
CA VAL A 222 -9.41 13.87 -3.49
C VAL A 222 -9.74 14.46 -4.86
N SER A 223 -10.60 15.48 -4.94
CA SER A 223 -10.91 16.13 -6.22
C SER A 223 -9.70 16.85 -6.80
N GLY A 224 -8.88 17.50 -5.97
CA GLY A 224 -7.60 18.09 -6.39
C GLY A 224 -6.62 17.02 -6.89
N LEU A 225 -6.45 15.95 -6.11
CA LEU A 225 -5.59 14.81 -6.48
C LEU A 225 -6.06 14.12 -7.76
N ARG A 226 -7.38 14.04 -7.99
CA ARG A 226 -7.94 13.45 -9.21
C ARG A 226 -7.49 14.20 -10.46
N ALA A 227 -7.36 15.52 -10.43
CA ALA A 227 -6.86 16.28 -11.57
C ALA A 227 -5.41 15.91 -11.92
N VAL A 228 -4.56 15.70 -10.91
CA VAL A 228 -3.16 15.28 -11.07
C VAL A 228 -3.05 13.84 -11.59
N PHE A 229 -3.90 12.93 -11.11
CA PHE A 229 -3.83 11.51 -11.44
C PHE A 229 -4.61 11.12 -12.69
N SER A 230 -5.58 11.92 -13.14
CA SER A 230 -6.44 11.57 -14.30
C SER A 230 -5.66 11.18 -15.57
N PRO A 231 -4.54 11.81 -15.96
CA PRO A 231 -3.79 11.38 -17.14
C PRO A 231 -2.89 10.17 -16.89
N HIS A 232 -2.72 9.73 -15.64
CA HIS A 232 -1.80 8.68 -15.23
C HIS A 232 -2.47 7.37 -14.81
N VAL A 233 -3.80 7.38 -14.61
CA VAL A 233 -4.55 6.24 -14.06
C VAL A 233 -5.42 5.59 -15.13
N ILE A 234 -5.26 4.27 -15.26
CA ILE A 234 -6.20 3.42 -15.98
C ILE A 234 -6.94 2.59 -14.94
N ARG A 235 -8.25 2.83 -14.79
CA ARG A 235 -9.12 2.05 -13.90
C ARG A 235 -10.27 1.47 -14.68
N ARG A 236 -10.44 0.15 -14.58
CA ARG A 236 -11.64 -0.55 -15.03
C ARG A 236 -12.42 -1.04 -13.80
N THR A 237 -13.73 -1.14 -13.95
CA THR A 237 -14.64 -1.63 -12.91
C THR A 237 -15.43 -2.82 -13.44
N ILE A 238 -16.17 -3.51 -12.57
CA ILE A 238 -17.10 -4.57 -12.99
C ILE A 238 -18.17 -4.08 -13.98
N HIS A 239 -18.42 -2.78 -14.03
CA HIS A 239 -19.36 -2.13 -14.95
C HIS A 239 -18.69 -1.60 -16.22
N SER A 240 -17.37 -1.79 -16.38
CA SER A 240 -16.67 -1.39 -17.61
C SER A 240 -17.10 -2.29 -18.79
N VAL A 241 -17.29 -1.65 -19.94
CA VAL A 241 -17.67 -2.31 -21.19
C VAL A 241 -16.49 -2.35 -22.17
N ASP A 242 -16.49 -3.35 -23.04
CA ASP A 242 -15.54 -3.45 -24.16
C ASP A 242 -15.90 -2.45 -25.28
N TRP A 243 -15.15 -2.51 -26.38
CA TRP A 243 -15.37 -1.64 -27.54
C TRP A 243 -16.69 -1.92 -28.29
N GLN A 244 -17.33 -3.07 -28.03
CA GLN A 244 -18.63 -3.47 -28.58
C GLN A 244 -19.80 -3.16 -27.64
N GLY A 245 -19.52 -2.71 -26.41
CA GLY A 245 -20.52 -2.43 -25.39
C GLY A 245 -20.83 -3.62 -24.46
N ASN A 246 -20.12 -4.74 -24.57
CA ASN A 246 -20.33 -5.90 -23.70
C ASN A 246 -19.59 -5.73 -22.37
N ALA A 247 -20.15 -6.26 -21.29
CA ALA A 247 -19.51 -6.22 -19.96
C ALA A 247 -18.19 -7.02 -19.95
N ILE A 248 -17.12 -6.40 -19.45
CA ILE A 248 -15.78 -7.03 -19.41
C ILE A 248 -15.68 -8.10 -18.32
N SER A 249 -16.41 -7.97 -17.21
CA SER A 249 -16.20 -8.86 -16.05
C SER A 249 -16.57 -10.32 -16.37
N GLY A 250 -17.56 -10.55 -17.24
CA GLY A 250 -18.14 -11.89 -17.47
C GLY A 250 -18.67 -12.55 -16.19
N LEU A 251 -18.72 -11.82 -15.07
CA LEU A 251 -19.14 -12.31 -13.76
C LEU A 251 -20.64 -12.16 -13.63
N ASP A 252 -21.29 -13.19 -13.10
CA ASP A 252 -22.67 -13.10 -12.66
C ASP A 252 -22.81 -12.07 -11.53
N LYS A 253 -24.04 -11.57 -11.34
CA LYS A 253 -24.34 -10.69 -10.21
C LYS A 253 -24.00 -11.41 -8.91
N TYR A 254 -23.18 -10.79 -8.06
CA TYR A 254 -22.95 -11.30 -6.71
C TYR A 254 -24.18 -11.04 -5.84
N ASN A 255 -24.51 -12.00 -4.97
CA ASN A 255 -25.54 -11.84 -3.94
C ASN A 255 -24.83 -11.80 -2.59
N GLU A 256 -25.00 -10.71 -1.85
CA GLU A 256 -24.52 -10.62 -0.47
C GLU A 256 -25.56 -11.27 0.45
N VAL A 257 -25.15 -12.31 1.18
CA VAL A 257 -25.98 -12.98 2.17
C VAL A 257 -25.38 -12.71 3.54
N VAL A 258 -26.01 -11.81 4.29
CA VAL A 258 -25.61 -11.53 5.67
C VAL A 258 -26.22 -12.61 6.57
N LEU A 259 -25.35 -13.44 7.15
CA LEU A 259 -25.75 -14.46 8.13
C LEU A 259 -25.53 -13.90 9.54
N THR A 260 -26.61 -13.56 10.23
CA THR A 260 -26.58 -13.25 11.65
C THR A 260 -26.55 -14.56 12.43
N LEU A 261 -25.46 -14.80 13.15
CA LEU A 261 -25.30 -15.98 13.99
C LEU A 261 -25.55 -15.60 15.45
N GLU A 262 -26.24 -16.48 16.17
CA GLU A 262 -26.34 -16.40 17.62
C GLU A 262 -25.14 -17.14 18.24
N PRO A 263 -24.42 -16.52 19.19
CA PRO A 263 -23.33 -17.19 19.88
C PRO A 263 -23.87 -18.39 20.66
N PHE A 264 -23.11 -19.48 20.72
CA PHE A 264 -23.49 -20.61 21.56
C PHE A 264 -23.51 -20.20 23.04
N PRO A 265 -24.28 -20.88 23.91
CA PRO A 265 -24.39 -20.50 25.32
C PRO A 265 -23.04 -20.32 26.03
N ARG A 266 -22.05 -21.17 25.72
CA ARG A 266 -20.69 -21.05 26.26
C ARG A 266 -19.95 -19.82 25.75
N GLU A 267 -20.12 -19.47 24.47
CA GLU A 267 -19.50 -18.28 23.88
C GLU A 267 -20.15 -17.01 24.43
N ALA A 268 -21.47 -17.02 24.65
CA ALA A 268 -22.20 -15.95 25.30
C ALA A 268 -21.69 -15.72 26.74
N THR A 269 -21.53 -16.79 27.53
CA THR A 269 -20.96 -16.67 28.89
C THR A 269 -19.54 -16.12 28.86
N VAL A 270 -18.68 -16.59 27.96
CA VAL A 270 -17.30 -16.09 27.82
C VAL A 270 -17.28 -14.63 27.37
N LEU A 271 -18.19 -14.23 26.48
CA LEU A 271 -18.34 -12.83 26.05
C LEU A 271 -18.82 -11.94 27.20
N GLU A 272 -19.77 -12.40 28.02
CA GLU A 272 -20.24 -11.69 29.22
C GLU A 272 -19.14 -11.59 30.28
N GLU A 273 -18.39 -12.67 30.54
CA GLU A 273 -17.25 -12.68 31.46
C GLU A 273 -16.16 -11.71 31.01
N HIS A 274 -15.82 -11.69 29.71
CA HIS A 274 -14.87 -10.74 29.17
C HIS A 274 -15.40 -9.30 29.22
N ALA A 275 -16.68 -9.08 28.92
CA ALA A 275 -17.30 -7.76 29.02
C ALA A 275 -17.28 -7.25 30.48
N GLN A 276 -17.61 -8.11 31.44
CA GLN A 276 -17.61 -7.77 32.86
C GLN A 276 -16.19 -7.54 33.40
N ALA A 277 -15.24 -8.42 33.10
CA ALA A 277 -13.83 -8.24 33.47
C ALA A 277 -13.25 -6.93 32.92
N THR A 278 -13.67 -6.56 31.70
CA THR A 278 -13.28 -5.30 31.06
C THR A 278 -13.89 -4.08 31.76
N VAL A 279 -15.14 -4.18 32.26
CA VAL A 279 -15.78 -3.13 33.05
C VAL A 279 -15.10 -2.98 34.42
N ASP A 280 -14.73 -4.11 35.05
CA ASP A 280 -14.14 -4.16 36.38
C ASP A 280 -12.67 -3.68 36.39
N GLU A 281 -11.87 -4.06 35.38
CA GLU A 281 -10.44 -3.68 35.26
C GLU A 281 -10.27 -2.19 34.97
N TYR A 282 -11.17 -1.58 34.18
CA TYR A 282 -11.03 -0.20 33.71
C TYR A 282 -12.01 0.78 34.36
N GLY A 283 -12.77 0.33 35.37
CA GLY A 283 -13.59 1.13 36.27
C GLY A 283 -14.32 2.27 35.57
N SER A 284 -15.45 1.99 34.89
CA SER A 284 -16.30 2.98 34.19
C SER A 284 -15.63 3.90 33.15
N THR A 285 -14.32 3.81 32.94
CA THR A 285 -13.59 4.58 31.92
C THR A 285 -13.20 3.69 30.76
N LEU A 286 -14.20 3.50 29.88
CA LEU A 286 -14.09 2.94 28.52
C LEU A 286 -12.93 3.48 27.61
N PRO A 287 -12.31 4.66 27.83
CA PRO A 287 -11.20 5.12 26.98
C PRO A 287 -9.96 4.20 26.96
N THR A 288 -9.72 3.45 28.03
CA THR A 288 -8.52 2.59 28.12
C THR A 288 -8.74 1.23 27.46
N VAL A 289 -9.96 0.70 27.54
CA VAL A 289 -10.42 -0.55 26.88
C VAL A 289 -10.32 -0.44 25.35
N ALA A 290 -10.88 0.63 24.77
CA ALA A 290 -10.92 0.81 23.32
C ALA A 290 -9.55 1.06 22.67
N LYS A 291 -8.52 1.37 23.48
CA LYS A 291 -7.15 1.56 23.02
C LYS A 291 -6.38 0.24 22.93
N ASN A 292 -6.79 -0.77 23.70
CA ASN A 292 -6.16 -2.09 23.76
C ASN A 292 -6.81 -3.11 22.80
N PHE A 293 -8.12 -3.00 22.54
CA PHE A 293 -8.80 -3.75 21.47
C PHE A 293 -8.62 -3.02 20.13
N GLY A 294 -7.42 -3.13 19.56
CA GLY A 294 -7.03 -2.47 18.32
C GLY A 294 -8.05 -2.62 17.19
N HIS A 295 -8.30 -1.50 16.49
CA HIS A 295 -8.81 -1.42 15.12
C HIS A 295 -9.76 -2.56 14.69
N VAL A 296 -10.96 -2.62 15.25
CA VAL A 296 -12.09 -3.23 14.52
C VAL A 296 -12.57 -2.18 13.53
N SER A 297 -11.98 -2.20 12.33
CA SER A 297 -12.48 -1.47 11.18
C SER A 297 -13.82 -2.07 10.76
N PHE A 298 -14.91 -1.53 11.31
CA PHE A 298 -16.22 -1.67 10.69
C PHE A 298 -16.21 -0.82 9.41
N LEU A 299 -15.98 -1.49 8.29
CA LEU A 299 -16.29 -0.98 6.96
C LEU A 299 -17.81 -0.81 6.88
N PHE A 300 -18.31 0.36 7.25
CA PHE A 300 -19.63 0.80 6.81
C PHE A 300 -19.48 1.30 5.37
N HIS A 301 -19.88 0.47 4.41
CA HIS A 301 -20.16 0.90 3.05
C HIS A 301 -21.63 1.31 2.96
N HIS A 302 -21.86 2.55 2.56
CA HIS A 302 -23.03 2.98 1.80
C HIS A 302 -22.53 3.54 0.48
#